data_AF-A0A930L5S5-F1
#
_entry.id   AF-A0A930L5S5-F1
#
_cell.length_a   1.000
_cell.length_b   1.000
_cell.length_c   1.000
_cell.angle_alpha   90.00
_cell.angle_beta   90.00
_cell.angle_gamma   90.00
#
_symmetry.space_group_name_H-M   'P 1'
#
loop_
_entity.id
_entity.type
_entity.pdbx_description
1 polymer ?
#
loop_
_entity_poly.entity_id
_entity_poly.type
_entity_poly.pdbx_seq_one_letter_code
_entity_poly.pdbx_strand_id
1 'polypeptide(L)'
;MVGADEMKYNARKLYETYYQEITDAEKDPAVVKGENADGKTYIVDKGEAAFVGGKNNEYIILIMNDGSWTRARADGEVDLMDTDGSWVTVKPDGERISVKANGTTNITYHQGDVPDDIITSLQTPKVPARVEGFASIPQKPVKPKKLGTIVGTK
;
A
#
# COMPACT_ATOMS: atom_id res chain seq x y z
N MET A 1 -13.11 -13.81 11.39
CA MET A 1 -12.23 -14.23 12.49
C MET A 1 -10.95 -13.45 12.28
N VAL A 2 -10.95 -12.13 12.51
CA VAL A 2 -9.87 -11.28 11.98
C VAL A 2 -8.58 -11.61 12.76
N GLY A 3 -7.65 -12.29 12.08
CA GLY A 3 -6.40 -12.81 12.63
C GLY A 3 -5.24 -12.61 11.65
N ALA A 4 -4.00 -12.89 12.08
CA ALA A 4 -2.80 -12.75 11.24
C ALA A 4 -2.92 -13.49 9.90
N ASP A 5 -3.44 -14.72 9.91
CA ASP A 5 -3.56 -15.53 8.70
C ASP A 5 -4.61 -14.97 7.72
N GLU A 6 -5.69 -14.38 8.24
CA GLU A 6 -6.67 -13.67 7.40
C GLU A 6 -6.02 -12.44 6.74
N MET A 7 -5.17 -11.71 7.47
CA MET A 7 -4.41 -10.58 6.90
C MET A 7 -3.47 -11.01 5.79
N LYS A 8 -2.69 -12.08 6.00
CA LYS A 8 -1.79 -12.65 4.97
C LYS A 8 -2.57 -13.05 3.72
N TYR A 9 -3.68 -13.76 3.90
CA TYR A 9 -4.52 -14.22 2.81
C TYR A 9 -5.05 -13.04 1.99
N ASN A 10 -5.62 -12.03 2.65
CA ASN A 10 -6.17 -10.85 1.98
C ASN A 10 -5.08 -10.04 1.27
N ALA A 11 -3.90 -9.88 1.87
CA ALA A 11 -2.78 -9.15 1.28
C ALA A 11 -2.28 -9.83 0.00
N ARG A 12 -2.09 -11.15 0.03
CA ARG A 12 -1.72 -11.92 -1.15
C ARG A 12 -2.81 -11.87 -2.21
N LYS A 13 -4.08 -11.97 -1.80
CA LYS A 13 -5.19 -11.95 -2.75
C LYS A 13 -5.30 -10.61 -3.47
N LEU A 14 -5.04 -9.51 -2.77
CA LEU A 14 -4.99 -8.17 -3.34
C LEU A 14 -3.91 -8.04 -4.41
N TYR A 15 -2.70 -8.53 -4.14
CA TYR A 15 -1.63 -8.57 -5.14
C TYR A 15 -2.03 -9.37 -6.38
N GLU A 16 -2.60 -10.57 -6.21
CA GLU A 16 -3.07 -11.41 -7.33
C GLU A 16 -4.12 -10.70 -8.18
N THR A 17 -5.06 -9.99 -7.54
CA THR A 17 -6.06 -9.18 -8.23
C THR A 17 -5.39 -8.08 -9.06
N TYR A 18 -4.50 -7.28 -8.47
CA TYR A 18 -3.81 -6.21 -9.19
C TYR A 18 -2.91 -6.73 -10.32
N TYR A 19 -2.30 -7.90 -10.13
CA TYR A 19 -1.49 -8.54 -11.15
C TYR A 19 -2.33 -8.90 -12.38
N GLN A 20 -3.56 -9.39 -12.16
CA GLN A 20 -4.49 -9.66 -13.24
C GLN A 20 -4.92 -8.37 -13.96
N GLU A 21 -5.25 -7.31 -13.21
CA GLU A 21 -5.60 -5.99 -13.79
C GLU A 21 -4.49 -5.42 -14.67
N ILE A 22 -3.22 -5.47 -14.23
CA ILE A 22 -2.09 -5.06 -15.07
C ILE A 22 -1.96 -5.96 -16.30
N THR A 23 -2.09 -7.27 -16.15
CA THR A 23 -2.01 -8.22 -17.28
C THR A 23 -3.08 -7.94 -18.33
N ASP A 24 -4.27 -7.51 -17.91
CA ASP A 24 -5.36 -7.15 -18.81
C ASP A 24 -5.14 -5.75 -19.43
N ALA A 25 -4.65 -4.78 -18.66
CA ALA A 25 -4.28 -3.46 -19.16
C ALA A 25 -3.17 -3.54 -20.23
N GLU A 26 -2.24 -4.48 -20.13
CA GLU A 26 -1.18 -4.70 -21.12
C GLU A 26 -1.70 -5.14 -22.50
N LYS A 27 -2.91 -5.69 -22.56
CA LYS A 27 -3.55 -6.10 -23.81
C LYS A 27 -4.20 -4.94 -24.55
N ASP A 28 -4.39 -3.80 -23.88
CA ASP A 28 -4.95 -2.57 -24.47
C ASP A 28 -3.88 -1.45 -24.52
N PRO A 29 -3.27 -1.20 -25.69
CA PRO A 29 -2.29 -0.12 -25.83
C PRO A 29 -2.80 1.27 -25.48
N ALA A 30 -4.11 1.52 -25.46
CA ALA A 30 -4.68 2.83 -25.17
C ALA A 30 -4.49 3.25 -23.71
N VAL A 31 -4.44 2.29 -22.78
CA VAL A 31 -4.27 2.54 -21.35
C VAL A 31 -2.82 2.59 -20.91
N VAL A 32 -1.89 2.04 -21.70
CA VAL A 32 -0.44 2.06 -21.42
C VAL A 32 0.13 3.47 -21.63
N LYS A 33 0.81 4.03 -20.60
CA LYS A 33 1.34 5.42 -20.65
C LYS A 33 2.86 5.56 -20.63
N GLY A 34 3.60 4.47 -20.48
CA GLY A 34 5.07 4.48 -20.43
C GLY A 34 5.58 4.06 -19.06
N GLU A 35 6.62 4.70 -18.54
CA GLU A 35 7.26 4.37 -17.27
C GLU A 35 7.47 5.61 -16.40
N ASN A 36 7.43 5.43 -15.08
CA ASN A 36 7.87 6.41 -14.09
C ASN A 36 8.98 5.81 -13.20
N ALA A 37 9.36 6.52 -12.14
CA ALA A 37 10.43 6.07 -11.24
C ALA A 37 10.11 4.78 -10.45
N ASP A 38 8.85 4.36 -10.38
CA ASP A 38 8.44 3.10 -9.74
C ASP A 38 8.17 1.99 -10.77
N GLY A 39 7.93 2.29 -12.05
CA GLY A 39 7.83 1.28 -13.11
C GLY A 39 6.85 1.63 -14.22
N LYS A 40 6.33 0.59 -14.89
CA LYS A 40 5.43 0.75 -16.04
C LYS A 40 4.06 1.24 -15.60
N THR A 41 3.51 2.20 -16.31
CA THR A 41 2.32 2.96 -15.91
C THR A 41 1.14 2.73 -16.85
N TYR A 42 -0.05 2.72 -16.25
CA TYR A 42 -1.33 2.50 -16.93
C TYR A 42 -2.37 3.46 -16.36
N ILE A 43 -3.20 4.07 -17.21
CA ILE A 43 -4.38 4.85 -16.79
C ILE A 43 -5.61 4.05 -17.17
N VAL A 44 -6.36 3.63 -16.16
CA VAL A 44 -7.51 2.72 -16.28
C VAL A 44 -8.78 3.43 -15.83
N ASP A 45 -9.92 2.72 -15.84
CA ASP A 45 -11.20 3.22 -15.34
C ASP A 45 -11.57 4.61 -15.87
N LYS A 46 -11.38 4.81 -17.19
CA LYS A 46 -11.66 6.08 -17.88
C LYS A 46 -10.92 7.29 -17.26
N GLY A 47 -9.78 7.05 -16.62
CA GLY A 47 -8.98 8.10 -15.98
C GLY A 47 -9.29 8.33 -14.50
N GLU A 48 -10.03 7.44 -13.84
CA GLU A 48 -10.29 7.51 -12.40
C GLU A 48 -9.20 6.84 -11.55
N ALA A 49 -8.39 5.97 -12.17
CA ALA A 49 -7.31 5.26 -11.51
C ALA A 49 -6.07 5.11 -12.41
N ALA A 50 -4.92 4.94 -11.76
CA ALA A 50 -3.67 4.59 -12.43
C ALA A 50 -2.99 3.41 -11.72
N PHE A 51 -2.53 2.45 -12.51
CA PHE A 51 -1.68 1.36 -12.05
C PHE A 51 -0.22 1.64 -12.36
N VAL A 52 0.67 1.18 -11.48
CA VAL A 52 2.11 1.12 -11.71
C VAL A 52 2.63 -0.27 -11.39
N GLY A 53 3.14 -0.99 -12.40
CA GLY A 53 3.81 -2.27 -12.25
C GLY A 53 5.29 -2.07 -11.97
N GLY A 54 5.74 -2.49 -10.79
CA GLY A 54 7.15 -2.48 -10.41
C GLY A 54 7.98 -3.42 -11.31
N LYS A 55 9.31 -3.34 -11.21
CA LYS A 55 10.20 -4.22 -11.98
C LYS A 55 9.84 -5.69 -11.73
N ASN A 56 9.66 -6.46 -12.80
CA ASN A 56 9.22 -7.87 -12.73
C ASN A 56 7.91 -8.07 -11.94
N ASN A 57 7.07 -7.04 -11.83
CA ASN A 57 5.87 -6.99 -11.01
C ASN A 57 6.09 -7.37 -9.54
N GLU A 58 7.29 -7.12 -8.97
CA GLU A 58 7.58 -7.41 -7.56
C GLU A 58 6.61 -6.68 -6.58
N TYR A 59 6.07 -5.55 -7.04
CA TYR A 59 4.94 -4.87 -6.45
C TYR A 59 4.07 -4.24 -7.53
N ILE A 60 2.82 -3.93 -7.14
CA ILE A 60 1.87 -3.20 -7.95
C ILE A 60 1.27 -2.07 -7.12
N ILE A 61 1.25 -0.88 -7.68
CA ILE A 61 0.66 0.31 -7.07
C ILE A 61 -0.64 0.64 -7.79
N LEU A 62 -1.72 0.86 -7.03
CA LEU A 62 -2.94 1.52 -7.50
C LEU A 62 -2.99 2.93 -6.91
N ILE A 63 -3.18 3.94 -7.75
CA ILE A 63 -3.34 5.34 -7.35
C ILE A 63 -4.73 5.78 -7.82
N MET A 64 -5.54 6.29 -6.88
CA MET A 64 -6.88 6.78 -7.17
C MET A 64 -6.87 8.27 -7.47
N ASN A 65 -7.93 8.75 -8.12
CA ASN A 65 -8.10 10.18 -8.47
C ASN A 65 -8.12 11.13 -7.26
N ASP A 66 -8.49 10.64 -6.07
CA ASP A 66 -8.50 11.38 -4.81
C ASP A 66 -7.13 11.46 -4.12
N GLY A 67 -6.11 10.81 -4.69
CA GLY A 67 -4.74 10.78 -4.19
C GLY A 67 -4.46 9.65 -3.20
N SER A 68 -5.48 8.89 -2.77
CA SER A 68 -5.27 7.63 -2.05
C SER A 68 -4.54 6.62 -2.94
N TRP A 69 -3.81 5.71 -2.31
CA TRP A 69 -3.06 4.70 -3.06
C TRP A 69 -2.80 3.45 -2.23
N THR A 70 -2.57 2.36 -2.95
CA THR A 70 -2.24 1.05 -2.39
C THR A 70 -0.99 0.53 -3.07
N ARG A 71 -0.04 -0.06 -2.34
CA ARG A 71 1.06 -0.85 -2.89
C ARG A 71 0.97 -2.28 -2.36
N ALA A 72 0.66 -3.23 -3.25
CA ALA A 72 0.64 -4.66 -2.92
C ALA A 72 1.90 -5.33 -3.46
N ARG A 73 2.54 -6.20 -2.66
CA ARG A 73 3.76 -6.91 -3.02
C ARG A 73 3.53 -8.40 -3.12
N ALA A 74 4.31 -9.07 -3.95
CA ALA A 74 4.19 -10.51 -4.20
C ALA A 74 4.45 -11.37 -2.94
N ASP A 75 5.23 -10.86 -1.99
CA ASP A 75 5.54 -11.51 -0.71
C ASP A 75 4.42 -11.40 0.34
N GLY A 76 3.35 -10.65 0.05
CA GLY A 76 2.24 -10.42 0.96
C GLY A 76 2.34 -9.16 1.81
N GLU A 77 3.34 -8.29 1.60
CA GLU A 77 3.33 -6.95 2.19
C GLU A 77 2.35 -6.02 1.43
N VAL A 78 1.57 -5.24 2.17
CA VAL A 78 0.65 -4.24 1.61
C VAL A 78 0.78 -2.92 2.35
N ASP A 79 0.92 -1.83 1.61
CA ASP A 79 0.73 -0.46 2.10
C ASP A 79 -0.59 0.11 1.57
N LEU A 80 -1.36 0.73 2.45
CA LEU A 80 -2.62 1.43 2.14
C LEU A 80 -2.49 2.88 2.64
N MET A 81 -2.77 3.84 1.78
CA MET A 81 -2.77 5.27 2.08
C MET A 81 -4.18 5.84 1.88
N ASP A 82 -4.71 6.48 2.91
CA ASP A 82 -5.97 7.22 2.82
C ASP A 82 -5.70 8.70 2.48
N THR A 83 -6.73 9.40 2.02
CA THR A 83 -6.74 10.81 1.61
C THR A 83 -6.35 11.78 2.72
N ASP A 84 -6.59 11.42 3.99
CA ASP A 84 -6.19 12.21 5.16
C ASP A 84 -4.72 11.98 5.57
N GLY A 85 -4.00 11.14 4.81
CA GLY A 85 -2.63 10.75 5.06
C GLY A 85 -2.46 9.66 6.13
N SER A 86 -3.54 9.17 6.72
CA SER A 86 -3.51 7.95 7.51
C SER A 86 -3.13 6.76 6.64
N TRP A 87 -2.51 5.76 7.25
CA TRP A 87 -1.99 4.62 6.51
C TRP A 87 -1.99 3.34 7.32
N VAL A 88 -1.98 2.23 6.58
CA VAL A 88 -1.87 0.88 7.11
C VAL A 88 -0.77 0.15 6.35
N THR A 89 0.10 -0.54 7.08
CA THR A 89 1.02 -1.53 6.51
C THR A 89 0.67 -2.90 7.08
N VAL A 90 0.49 -3.88 6.22
CA VAL A 90 0.41 -5.31 6.56
C VAL A 90 1.73 -5.93 6.16
N LYS A 91 2.42 -6.57 7.11
CA LYS A 91 3.65 -7.30 6.86
C LYS A 91 3.37 -8.72 6.34
N PRO A 92 4.35 -9.39 5.71
CA PRO A 92 4.19 -10.76 5.22
C PRO A 92 3.78 -11.79 6.29
N ASP A 93 4.09 -11.53 7.56
CA ASP A 93 3.71 -12.35 8.71
C ASP A 93 2.30 -12.04 9.26
N GLY A 94 1.57 -11.10 8.64
CA GLY A 94 0.23 -10.69 9.04
C GLY A 94 0.18 -9.64 10.14
N GLU A 95 1.33 -9.20 10.67
CA GLU A 95 1.38 -8.03 11.54
C GLU A 95 0.82 -6.82 10.80
N ARG A 96 -0.05 -6.06 11.47
CA ARG A 96 -0.68 -4.87 10.92
C ARG A 96 -0.35 -3.66 11.76
N ILE A 97 0.23 -2.66 11.12
CA ILE A 97 0.54 -1.35 11.68
C ILE A 97 -0.43 -0.34 11.06
N SER A 98 -1.14 0.43 11.87
CA SER A 98 -2.09 1.44 11.42
C SER A 98 -1.82 2.77 12.10
N VAL A 99 -1.53 3.80 11.31
CA VAL A 99 -1.30 5.16 11.78
C VAL A 99 -2.45 6.05 11.34
N LYS A 100 -3.21 6.55 12.31
CA LYS A 100 -4.33 7.49 12.09
C LYS A 100 -3.80 8.87 11.70
N ALA A 101 -4.62 9.72 11.07
CA ALA A 101 -4.24 11.08 10.67
C ALA A 101 -3.65 11.95 11.81
N ASN A 102 -4.10 11.72 13.05
CA ASN A 102 -3.55 12.42 14.22
C ASN A 102 -2.18 11.89 14.70
N GLY A 103 -1.60 10.89 14.02
CA GLY A 103 -0.33 10.23 14.35
C GLY A 103 -0.42 9.12 15.40
N THR A 104 -1.62 8.65 15.75
CA THR A 104 -1.79 7.52 16.68
C THR A 104 -1.52 6.20 15.95
N THR A 105 -0.53 5.44 16.41
CA THR A 105 -0.10 4.15 15.84
C THR A 105 -0.71 2.99 16.62
N ASN A 106 -1.42 2.10 15.94
CA ASN A 106 -1.93 0.85 16.50
C ASN A 106 -1.21 -0.32 15.83
N ILE A 107 -0.83 -1.33 16.60
CA ILE A 107 -0.14 -2.52 16.11
C ILE A 107 -0.95 -3.74 16.52
N THR A 108 -1.30 -4.61 15.57
CA THR A 108 -2.09 -5.81 15.80
C THR A 108 -1.42 -7.02 15.17
N TYR A 109 -1.52 -8.17 15.82
CA TYR A 109 -0.86 -9.44 15.46
C TYR A 109 0.67 -9.39 15.50
N HIS A 110 1.22 -8.45 16.30
CA HIS A 110 2.66 -8.34 16.54
C HIS A 110 3.19 -9.63 17.20
N GLN A 111 4.35 -10.09 16.74
CA GLN A 111 5.06 -11.23 17.32
C GLN A 111 6.19 -10.74 18.23
N GLY A 112 6.22 -11.24 19.47
CA GLY A 112 7.24 -10.85 20.44
C GLY A 112 7.01 -9.47 21.04
N ASP A 113 8.10 -8.82 21.47
CA ASP A 113 8.05 -7.51 22.12
C ASP A 113 8.02 -6.37 21.08
N VAL A 114 7.27 -5.32 21.39
CA VAL A 114 7.29 -4.07 20.61
C VAL A 114 8.44 -3.20 21.15
N PRO A 115 9.39 -2.75 20.31
CA PRO A 115 10.47 -1.88 20.75
C PRO A 115 9.97 -0.57 21.37
N ASP A 116 10.61 -0.12 22.45
CA ASP A 116 10.25 1.14 23.12
C ASP A 116 10.36 2.37 22.21
N ASP A 117 11.25 2.31 21.22
CA ASP A 117 11.54 3.38 20.26
C ASP A 117 10.69 3.30 18.97
N ILE A 118 9.70 2.40 18.92
CA ILE A 118 8.92 2.09 17.70
C ILE A 118 8.34 3.34 17.03
N ILE A 119 7.90 4.35 17.79
CA ILE A 119 7.35 5.59 17.21
C ILE A 119 8.39 6.39 16.43
N THR A 120 9.65 6.35 16.87
CA THR A 120 10.75 7.06 16.21
C THR A 120 11.46 6.23 15.16
N SER A 121 11.43 4.90 15.27
CA SER A 121 12.09 3.99 14.33
C SER A 121 11.19 3.51 13.19
N LEU A 122 9.86 3.58 13.35
CA LEU A 122 8.90 3.15 12.32
C LEU A 122 9.01 4.00 11.05
N GLN A 123 9.28 3.32 9.95
CA GLN A 123 9.33 3.93 8.63
C GLN A 123 7.92 4.17 8.10
N THR A 124 7.72 5.29 7.41
CA THR A 124 6.48 5.58 6.70
C THR A 124 6.50 4.96 5.30
N PRO A 125 5.34 4.55 4.74
CA PRO A 125 5.27 4.05 3.36
C PRO A 125 5.90 4.99 2.33
N LYS A 126 6.67 4.44 1.38
CA LYS A 126 7.29 5.24 0.29
C LYS A 126 6.21 5.74 -0.67
N VAL A 127 6.06 7.06 -0.77
CA VAL A 127 5.11 7.72 -1.67
C VAL A 127 5.38 7.33 -3.13
N PRO A 128 4.37 6.88 -3.90
CA PRO A 128 4.52 6.62 -5.32
C PRO A 128 4.94 7.86 -6.12
N ALA A 129 5.70 7.64 -7.19
CA ALA A 129 5.93 8.62 -8.23
C ALA A 129 4.61 8.95 -8.95
N ARG A 130 4.49 10.18 -9.44
CA ARG A 130 3.35 10.59 -10.27
C ARG A 130 3.31 9.78 -11.56
N VAL A 131 2.10 9.60 -12.09
CA VAL A 131 1.87 9.01 -13.41
C VAL A 131 1.58 10.14 -14.39
N GLU A 132 2.33 10.20 -15.49
CA GLU A 132 2.12 11.22 -16.51
C GLU A 132 0.73 11.07 -17.15
N GLY A 133 0.03 12.19 -17.35
CA GLY A 133 -1.34 12.21 -17.86
C GLY A 133 -2.42 11.84 -16.84
N PHE A 134 -2.04 11.45 -15.61
CA PHE A 134 -2.98 11.26 -14.50
C PHE A 134 -2.92 12.47 -13.56
N ALA A 135 -4.06 13.13 -13.36
CA ALA A 135 -4.10 14.41 -12.63
C ALA A 135 -3.80 14.28 -11.13
N SER A 136 -4.01 13.10 -10.56
CA SER A 136 -3.89 12.86 -9.12
C SER A 136 -2.46 13.00 -8.61
N ILE A 137 -2.35 13.40 -7.34
CA ILE A 137 -1.08 13.54 -6.63
C ILE A 137 -1.11 12.51 -5.50
N PRO A 138 -0.21 11.50 -5.51
CA PRO A 138 -0.18 10.50 -4.43
C PRO A 138 -0.02 11.16 -3.06
N GLN A 139 -0.91 10.80 -2.15
CA GLN A 139 -0.97 11.32 -0.79
C GLN A 139 0.27 10.94 0.01
N LYS A 140 0.74 11.87 0.87
CA LYS A 140 1.90 11.63 1.74
C LYS A 140 1.46 11.02 3.08
N PRO A 141 2.24 10.07 3.63
CA PRO A 141 1.98 9.51 4.95
C PRO A 141 2.12 10.58 6.04
N VAL A 142 1.21 10.56 7.01
CA VAL A 142 1.46 11.19 8.30
C VAL A 142 2.54 10.43 9.07
N LYS A 143 3.36 11.16 9.83
CA LYS A 143 4.36 10.53 10.71
C LYS A 143 3.70 9.96 11.96
N PRO A 144 4.15 8.79 12.44
CA PRO A 144 3.83 8.32 13.79
C PRO A 144 4.18 9.37 14.84
N LYS A 145 3.34 9.54 15.87
CA LYS A 145 3.55 10.49 16.97
C LYS A 145 3.42 9.86 18.34
N LYS A 146 2.56 8.85 18.48
CA LYS A 146 2.30 8.17 19.75
C LYS A 146 1.74 6.78 19.53
N LEU A 147 2.02 5.90 20.48
CA LEU A 147 1.40 4.58 20.53
C LEU A 147 -0.06 4.68 20.98
N GLY A 148 -0.91 3.90 20.33
CA GLY A 148 -2.26 3.58 20.73
C GLY A 148 -2.32 2.13 21.20
N THR A 149 -3.16 1.33 20.56
CA THR A 149 -3.38 -0.08 20.94
C THR A 149 -2.30 -0.99 20.38
N ILE A 150 -1.79 -1.89 21.22
CA ILE A 150 -0.96 -3.03 20.82
C ILE A 150 -1.73 -4.31 21.15
N VAL A 151 -1.94 -5.17 20.16
CA VAL A 151 -2.54 -6.50 20.33
C VAL A 151 -1.59 -7.53 19.73
N GLY A 152 -0.88 -8.26 20.59
CA GLY A 152 -0.06 -9.40 20.16
C GLY A 152 -0.89 -10.66 19.99
N THR A 153 -0.39 -11.61 19.21
CA THR A 153 -0.82 -13.02 19.30
C THR A 153 0.17 -13.74 20.21
N LYS A 154 -0.36 -14.52 21.17
CA LYS A 154 0.47 -15.46 21.95
C LYS A 154 0.99 -16.59 21.09
#